data_AF-A0A3B0U8A1-F1
#
_entry.id   AF-A0A3B0U8A1-F1
#
_cell.length_a   1.000
_cell.length_b   1.000
_cell.length_c   1.000
_cell.angle_alpha   90.00
_cell.angle_beta   90.00
_cell.angle_gamma   90.00
#
_symmetry.space_group_name_H-M   'P 1'
#
loop_
_entity.id
_entity.type
_entity.pdbx_description
1 polymer ?
#
loop_
_entity_poly.entity_id
_entity_poly.type
_entity_poly.pdbx_seq_one_letter_code
_entity_poly.pdbx_strand_id
1 'polypeptide(L)'
;MVPKKDMNGNYENSLKDWSYQEKLANEFISVVYKLFYDKSIELALFRDQLIDRSASVILYKHSYAENIIDRPLHIKDSLKLAKAILHSDIGQSRIDIGRLNREWIEENKNFVDEDDFINVKLKHLKTANIKSFFPRDVILYGFGRIGRLLARQLIIQGNGSQLRVRAIVTRGNDDLHIIKRASLFRHDSVHGPFRGVAIENLEEKTIYINGHKVLMLAAQNPEDIDYTEYGIKDAILIDNTGVFRDREGLSRHLKAKGVDKVLLTAP
;
A
#
# COMPACT_ATOMS: atom_id res chain seq x y z
N MET A 1 -48.85 21.90 30.66
CA MET A 1 -48.30 21.86 29.30
C MET A 1 -47.15 20.86 29.33
N VAL A 2 -47.30 19.70 28.70
CA VAL A 2 -46.25 18.66 28.69
C VAL A 2 -45.09 19.19 27.83
N PRO A 3 -43.83 19.20 28.30
CA PRO A 3 -42.72 19.61 27.46
C PRO A 3 -42.64 18.67 26.26
N LYS A 4 -42.60 19.22 25.04
CA LYS A 4 -42.36 18.43 23.82
C LYS A 4 -41.04 17.68 24.02
N LYS A 5 -41.12 16.34 23.96
CA LYS A 5 -39.97 15.44 24.06
C LYS A 5 -39.19 15.49 22.74
N ASP A 6 -38.57 16.62 22.44
CA ASP A 6 -37.66 16.75 21.30
C ASP A 6 -36.30 16.17 21.65
N MET A 7 -36.21 14.84 21.71
CA MET A 7 -34.93 14.14 21.94
C MET A 7 -33.98 14.25 20.73
N ASN A 8 -34.43 14.85 19.63
CA ASN A 8 -33.72 15.00 18.36
C ASN A 8 -33.39 16.46 18.02
N GLY A 9 -33.57 17.42 18.94
CA GLY A 9 -33.45 18.87 18.68
C GLY A 9 -32.09 19.36 18.16
N ASN A 10 -31.08 18.49 18.13
CA ASN A 10 -29.75 18.74 17.58
C ASN A 10 -29.45 17.98 16.28
N TYR A 11 -30.40 17.27 15.68
CA TYR A 11 -30.20 16.46 14.47
C TYR A 11 -29.53 17.24 13.32
N GLU A 12 -30.04 18.45 13.05
CA GLU A 12 -29.47 19.34 12.02
C GLU A 12 -28.03 19.78 12.34
N ASN A 13 -27.71 20.00 13.61
CA ASN A 13 -26.35 20.33 14.04
C ASN A 13 -25.42 19.13 13.90
N SER A 14 -25.86 17.94 14.30
CA SER A 14 -25.11 16.69 14.13
C SER A 14 -24.81 16.38 12.66
N LEU A 15 -25.77 16.64 11.76
CA LEU A 15 -25.56 16.49 10.31
C LEU A 15 -24.57 17.52 9.76
N LYS A 16 -24.64 18.78 10.21
CA LYS A 16 -23.68 19.82 9.83
C LYS A 16 -22.26 19.49 10.30
N ASP A 17 -22.14 19.01 11.54
CA ASP A 17 -20.86 18.58 12.10
C ASP A 17 -20.29 17.41 11.32
N TRP A 18 -21.09 16.38 11.02
CA TRP A 18 -20.66 15.26 10.19
C TRP A 18 -20.21 15.72 8.80
N SER A 19 -20.97 16.59 8.14
CA SER A 19 -20.61 17.15 6.83
C SER A 19 -19.28 17.92 6.89
N TYR A 20 -19.03 18.65 7.98
CA TYR A 20 -17.75 19.33 8.19
C TYR A 20 -16.59 18.33 8.37
N GLN A 21 -16.77 17.27 9.16
CA GLN A 21 -15.78 16.21 9.31
C GLN A 21 -15.49 15.50 7.97
N GLU A 22 -16.50 15.24 7.15
CA GLU A 22 -16.31 14.65 5.81
C GLU A 22 -15.52 15.56 4.88
N LYS A 23 -15.72 16.88 4.94
CA LYS A 23 -14.91 17.84 4.17
C LYS A 23 -13.44 17.78 4.57
N LEU A 24 -13.15 17.78 5.88
CA LEU A 24 -11.79 17.65 6.41
C LEU A 24 -11.15 16.31 6.01
N ALA A 25 -11.91 15.21 6.06
CA ALA A 25 -11.43 13.89 5.68
C ALA A 25 -11.09 13.81 4.18
N ASN A 26 -11.88 14.42 3.30
CA ASN A 26 -11.57 14.49 1.87
C ASN A 26 -10.31 15.31 1.59
N GLU A 27 -10.13 16.43 2.29
CA GLU A 27 -8.91 17.23 2.19
C GLU A 27 -7.69 16.44 2.68
N PHE A 28 -7.83 15.72 3.79
CA PHE A 28 -6.78 14.85 4.33
C PHE A 28 -6.41 13.74 3.34
N ILE A 29 -7.39 13.10 2.72
CA ILE A 29 -7.16 12.09 1.66
C ILE A 29 -6.35 12.69 0.51
N SER A 30 -6.62 13.93 0.09
CA SER A 30 -5.82 14.60 -0.94
C SER A 30 -4.36 14.76 -0.54
N VAL A 31 -4.10 15.16 0.71
CA VAL A 31 -2.74 15.29 1.24
C VAL A 31 -2.05 13.93 1.37
N VAL A 32 -2.75 12.89 1.83
CA VAL A 32 -2.25 11.51 1.88
C VAL A 32 -1.80 11.04 0.49
N TYR A 33 -2.59 11.32 -0.56
CA TYR A 33 -2.22 10.96 -1.93
C TYR A 33 -0.98 11.70 -2.42
N LYS A 34 -0.86 13.01 -2.15
CA LYS A 34 0.34 13.79 -2.51
C LYS A 34 1.59 13.26 -1.82
N LEU A 35 1.50 13.00 -0.51
CA LEU A 35 2.59 12.38 0.25
C LEU A 35 3.01 11.04 -0.34
N PHE A 36 2.03 10.20 -0.67
CA PHE A 36 2.28 8.86 -1.18
C PHE A 36 2.91 8.88 -2.58
N TYR A 37 2.37 9.64 -3.52
CA TYR A 37 2.85 9.63 -4.91
C TYR A 37 4.04 10.55 -5.15
N ASP A 38 4.05 11.76 -4.58
CA ASP A 38 5.07 12.77 -4.88
C ASP A 38 6.32 12.60 -4.00
N LYS A 39 6.14 12.15 -2.75
CA LYS A 39 7.22 12.02 -1.77
C LYS A 39 7.53 10.58 -1.36
N SER A 40 6.77 9.59 -1.83
CA SER A 40 6.88 8.20 -1.35
C SER A 40 6.77 8.07 0.17
N ILE A 41 5.94 8.91 0.79
CA ILE A 41 5.64 8.86 2.22
C ILE A 41 4.30 8.17 2.42
N GLU A 42 4.31 7.02 3.08
CA GLU A 42 3.08 6.30 3.44
C GLU A 42 2.60 6.75 4.81
N LEU A 43 1.38 7.30 4.88
CA LEU A 43 0.70 7.53 6.15
C LEU A 43 -0.14 6.31 6.56
N ALA A 44 0.03 5.92 7.81
CA ALA A 44 -0.77 4.90 8.47
C ALA A 44 -1.40 5.46 9.75
N LEU A 45 -2.58 4.98 10.13
CA LEU A 45 -3.20 5.25 11.42
C LEU A 45 -3.10 3.98 12.26
N PHE A 46 -2.24 3.98 13.28
CA PHE A 46 -1.99 2.81 14.14
C PHE A 46 -1.71 1.54 13.32
N ARG A 47 -0.73 1.64 12.41
CA ARG A 47 -0.29 0.60 11.45
C ARG A 47 -1.24 0.30 10.28
N ASP A 48 -2.46 0.83 10.28
CA ASP A 48 -3.42 0.64 9.19
C ASP A 48 -3.21 1.69 8.09
N GLN A 49 -3.01 1.24 6.85
CA GLN A 49 -2.68 2.10 5.72
C GLN A 49 -3.88 2.94 5.28
N LEU A 50 -3.63 4.22 4.98
CA LEU A 50 -4.67 5.20 4.66
C LEU A 50 -4.90 5.42 3.16
N ILE A 51 -4.09 4.83 2.29
CA ILE A 51 -4.25 4.91 0.83
C ILE A 51 -5.51 4.16 0.36
N ASP A 52 -6.16 4.67 -0.68
CA ASP A 52 -7.38 4.06 -1.27
C ASP A 52 -8.50 3.83 -0.24
N ARG A 53 -8.81 4.88 0.53
CA ARG A 53 -9.90 4.89 1.53
C ARG A 53 -10.83 6.06 1.29
N SER A 54 -12.13 5.86 1.49
CA SER A 54 -13.13 6.93 1.45
C SER A 54 -13.11 7.76 2.74
N ALA A 55 -13.67 8.97 2.67
CA ALA A 55 -13.80 9.86 3.83
C ALA A 55 -14.47 9.16 5.02
N SER A 56 -15.58 8.46 4.79
CA SER A 56 -16.31 7.76 5.87
C SER A 56 -15.47 6.65 6.52
N VAL A 57 -14.62 5.95 5.76
CA VAL A 57 -13.70 4.94 6.31
C VAL A 57 -12.59 5.59 7.12
N ILE A 58 -12.05 6.73 6.68
CA ILE A 58 -11.06 7.49 7.44
C ILE A 58 -11.64 7.97 8.77
N LEU A 59 -12.86 8.52 8.77
CA LEU A 59 -13.56 8.98 9.98
C LEU A 59 -13.85 7.81 10.92
N TYR A 60 -14.33 6.69 10.40
CA TYR A 60 -14.52 5.47 11.18
C TYR A 60 -13.23 5.02 11.86
N LYS A 61 -12.09 5.04 11.16
CA LYS A 61 -10.79 4.67 11.74
C LYS A 61 -10.38 5.61 12.88
N HIS A 62 -10.62 6.91 12.76
CA HIS A 62 -10.33 7.87 13.83
C HIS A 62 -11.22 7.60 15.06
N SER A 63 -12.52 7.43 14.85
CA SER A 63 -13.48 7.11 15.93
C SER A 63 -13.16 5.77 16.60
N TYR A 64 -12.81 4.74 15.82
CA TYR A 64 -12.43 3.44 16.34
C TYR A 64 -11.15 3.51 17.19
N ALA A 65 -10.15 4.25 16.71
CA ALA A 65 -8.90 4.43 17.45
C ALA A 65 -9.13 5.17 18.77
N GLU A 66 -9.91 6.25 18.77
CA GLU A 66 -10.30 7.01 19.97
C GLU A 66 -10.94 6.10 21.04
N ASN A 67 -11.84 5.20 20.65
CA ASN A 67 -12.47 4.24 21.56
C ASN A 67 -11.47 3.22 22.16
N ILE A 68 -10.41 2.85 21.44
CA ILE A 68 -9.41 1.89 21.94
C ILE A 68 -8.43 2.56 22.90
N ILE A 69 -7.99 3.77 22.57
CA ILE A 69 -6.94 4.46 23.33
C ILE A 69 -7.49 5.34 24.45
N ASP A 70 -8.82 5.48 24.54
CA ASP A 70 -9.55 6.33 25.48
C ASP A 70 -9.04 7.78 25.48
N ARG A 71 -8.72 8.29 24.29
CA ARG A 71 -8.25 9.67 24.07
C ARG A 71 -8.76 10.23 22.75
N PRO A 72 -9.06 11.54 22.69
CA PRO A 72 -9.51 12.19 21.45
C PRO A 72 -8.52 12.01 20.30
N LEU A 73 -9.04 11.82 19.10
CA LEU A 73 -8.23 11.74 17.87
C LEU A 73 -8.94 12.45 16.71
N HIS A 74 -8.75 13.76 16.62
CA HIS A 74 -9.49 14.57 15.64
C HIS A 74 -8.85 14.52 14.25
N ILE A 75 -9.66 14.31 13.21
CA ILE A 75 -9.23 14.34 11.81
C ILE A 75 -8.60 15.70 11.43
N LYS A 76 -9.06 16.79 12.06
CA LYS A 76 -8.52 18.13 11.85
C LYS A 76 -7.02 18.19 12.17
N ASP A 77 -6.59 17.57 13.26
CA ASP A 77 -5.19 17.56 13.66
C ASP A 77 -4.36 16.65 12.75
N SER A 78 -4.88 15.46 12.37
CA SER A 78 -4.27 14.60 11.34
C SER A 78 -4.05 15.36 10.03
N LEU A 79 -5.02 16.16 9.58
CA LEU A 79 -4.92 16.98 8.38
C LEU A 79 -3.79 18.01 8.48
N LYS A 80 -3.71 18.75 9.58
CA LYS A 80 -2.65 19.76 9.75
C LYS A 80 -1.27 19.13 9.82
N LEU A 81 -1.12 18.06 10.59
CA LEU A 81 0.15 17.32 10.70
C LEU A 81 0.58 16.75 9.34
N ALA A 82 -0.35 16.20 8.55
CA ALA A 82 -0.05 15.72 7.21
C ALA A 82 0.39 16.85 6.26
N LYS A 83 -0.20 18.05 6.36
CA LYS A 83 0.24 19.23 5.61
C LYS A 83 1.64 19.67 6.03
N ALA A 84 1.94 19.69 7.33
CA ALA A 84 3.28 19.99 7.83
C ALA A 84 4.33 18.99 7.32
N ILE A 85 4.00 17.69 7.30
CA ILE A 85 4.85 16.65 6.66
C ILE A 85 5.03 16.94 5.17
N LEU A 86 3.95 17.32 4.47
CA LEU A 86 4.00 17.63 3.04
C LEU A 86 4.90 18.84 2.75
N HIS A 87 4.97 19.85 3.62
CA HIS A 87 5.84 21.01 3.44
C HIS A 87 7.29 20.78 3.94
N SER A 88 7.52 19.74 4.74
CA SER A 88 8.83 19.41 5.30
C SER A 88 9.74 18.64 4.32
N ASP A 89 11.06 18.69 4.59
CA ASP A 89 12.08 17.88 3.90
C ASP A 89 12.23 16.49 4.52
N ILE A 90 11.11 15.77 4.62
CA ILE A 90 11.08 14.37 5.05
C ILE A 90 11.26 13.49 3.81
N GLY A 91 12.18 12.54 3.88
CA GLY A 91 12.41 11.59 2.79
C GLY A 91 11.44 10.41 2.83
N GLN A 92 11.59 9.50 1.86
CA GLN A 92 10.78 8.29 1.72
C GLN A 92 10.72 7.51 3.04
N SER A 93 9.51 7.31 3.55
CA SER A 93 9.29 6.71 4.86
C SER A 93 7.85 6.24 5.06
N ARG A 94 7.62 5.47 6.12
CA ARG A 94 6.29 5.12 6.62
C ARG A 94 6.07 5.79 7.96
N ILE A 95 5.03 6.60 8.08
CA ILE A 95 4.76 7.43 9.25
C ILE A 95 3.39 7.07 9.84
N ASP A 96 3.37 6.81 11.14
CA ASP A 96 2.12 6.61 11.87
C ASP A 96 1.54 7.97 12.30
N ILE A 97 0.59 8.48 11.52
CA ILE A 97 -0.08 9.75 11.79
C ILE A 97 -0.99 9.68 13.02
N GLY A 98 -1.49 8.49 13.37
CA GLY A 98 -2.29 8.28 14.58
C GLY A 98 -1.47 8.50 15.84
N ARG A 99 -0.24 7.99 15.84
CA ARG A 99 0.73 8.27 16.91
C ARG A 99 1.06 9.75 17.01
N LEU A 100 1.35 10.41 15.88
CA LEU A 100 1.69 11.84 15.86
C LEU A 100 0.53 12.73 16.31
N ASN A 101 -0.70 12.42 15.91
CA ASN A 101 -1.89 13.14 16.33
C ASN A 101 -2.09 13.05 17.84
N ARG A 102 -1.96 11.83 18.41
CA ARG A 102 -2.00 11.66 19.87
C ARG A 102 -0.93 12.48 20.59
N GLU A 103 0.33 12.40 20.13
CA GLU A 103 1.43 13.18 20.71
C GLU A 103 1.20 14.70 20.57
N TRP A 104 0.62 15.14 19.45
CA TRP A 104 0.26 16.54 19.23
C TRP A 104 -0.81 17.03 20.22
N ILE A 105 -1.86 16.24 20.48
CA ILE A 105 -2.89 16.61 21.46
C ILE A 105 -2.29 16.77 22.87
N GLU A 106 -1.30 15.96 23.22
CA GLU A 106 -0.66 15.97 24.54
C GLU A 106 0.38 17.09 24.69
N GLU A 107 1.13 17.40 23.62
CA GLU A 107 2.34 18.21 23.69
C GLU A 107 2.26 19.53 22.92
N ASN A 108 1.16 19.85 22.21
CA ASN A 108 1.10 21.02 21.31
C ASN A 108 1.53 22.35 21.95
N LYS A 109 1.30 22.55 23.26
CA LYS A 109 1.69 23.76 24.00
C LYS A 109 3.21 23.98 24.05
N ASN A 110 4.00 22.94 23.79
CA ASN A 110 5.46 22.98 23.80
C ASN A 110 6.06 23.36 22.44
N PHE A 111 5.23 23.53 21.40
CA PHE A 111 5.66 23.79 20.02
C PHE A 111 5.01 25.08 19.52
N VAL A 112 5.68 25.74 18.57
CA VAL A 112 5.14 26.97 17.97
C VAL A 112 3.91 26.67 17.13
N ASP A 113 3.99 25.62 16.31
CA ASP A 113 2.95 25.16 15.39
C ASP A 113 3.19 23.69 15.00
N GLU A 114 2.34 23.17 14.10
CA GLU A 114 2.45 21.80 13.60
C GLU A 114 3.74 21.55 12.80
N ASP A 115 4.30 22.57 12.13
CA ASP A 115 5.54 22.48 11.36
C ASP A 115 6.76 22.30 12.28
N ASP A 116 6.85 23.07 13.37
CA ASP A 116 7.87 22.92 14.41
C ASP A 116 7.82 21.51 15.04
N PHE A 117 6.63 21.06 15.43
CA PHE A 117 6.43 19.71 15.97
C PHE A 117 6.90 18.61 15.03
N ILE A 118 6.50 18.67 13.75
CA ILE A 118 6.91 17.66 12.76
C ILE A 118 8.43 17.70 12.54
N ASN A 119 9.02 18.89 12.46
CA ASN A 119 10.48 19.03 12.29
C ASN A 119 11.27 18.41 13.44
N VAL A 120 10.79 18.53 14.68
CA VAL A 120 11.41 17.93 15.87
C VAL A 120 11.18 16.42 15.90
N LYS A 121 9.92 15.98 15.84
CA LYS A 121 9.55 14.55 16.01
C LYS A 121 10.09 13.66 14.89
N LEU A 122 10.13 14.18 13.67
CA LEU A 122 10.56 13.42 12.48
C LEU A 122 11.96 13.80 11.97
N LYS A 123 12.78 14.49 12.78
CA LYS A 123 14.16 14.88 12.42
C LYS A 123 15.00 13.75 11.83
N HIS A 124 14.84 12.53 12.35
CA HIS A 124 15.57 11.34 11.90
C HIS A 124 15.17 10.86 10.51
N LEU A 125 14.02 11.30 9.98
CA LEU A 125 13.52 10.96 8.63
C LEU A 125 13.83 12.03 7.59
N LYS A 126 14.57 13.09 7.94
CA LYS A 126 14.96 14.12 6.96
C LYS A 126 15.80 13.51 5.83
N THR A 127 15.59 13.98 4.60
CA THR A 127 16.19 13.42 3.37
C THR A 127 17.70 13.27 3.46
N ALA A 128 18.39 14.24 4.08
CA ALA A 128 19.84 14.20 4.31
C ALA A 128 20.33 12.97 5.12
N ASN A 129 19.45 12.31 5.86
CA ASN A 129 19.76 11.17 6.73
C ASN A 129 19.40 9.80 6.12
N ILE A 130 18.76 9.77 4.94
CA ILE A 130 18.24 8.52 4.35
C ILE A 130 19.12 8.09 3.17
N LYS A 131 19.61 6.84 3.21
CA LYS A 131 20.27 6.21 2.05
C LYS A 131 19.26 6.09 0.91
N SER A 132 19.68 6.40 -0.32
CA SER A 132 18.84 6.21 -1.51
C SER A 132 18.30 4.77 -1.56
N PHE A 133 16.97 4.63 -1.52
CA PHE A 133 16.29 3.35 -1.72
C PHE A 133 15.94 3.23 -3.20
N PHE A 134 16.48 2.20 -3.85
CA PHE A 134 16.06 1.84 -5.19
C PHE A 134 14.85 0.90 -5.11
N PRO A 135 13.84 1.09 -5.99
CA PRO A 135 12.73 0.16 -6.05
C PRO A 135 13.24 -1.25 -6.33
N ARG A 136 12.63 -2.22 -5.68
CA ARG A 136 13.02 -3.62 -5.75
C ARG A 136 12.04 -4.38 -6.62
N ASP A 137 12.55 -5.04 -7.65
CA ASP A 137 11.73 -5.86 -8.51
C ASP A 137 11.32 -7.15 -7.81
N VAL A 138 10.09 -7.59 -8.07
CA VAL A 138 9.48 -8.78 -7.51
C VAL A 138 9.05 -9.70 -8.65
N ILE A 139 9.46 -10.96 -8.54
CA ILE A 139 9.04 -12.05 -9.42
C ILE A 139 8.12 -12.96 -8.61
N LEU A 140 6.93 -13.22 -9.13
CA LEU A 140 6.01 -14.18 -8.50
C LEU A 140 6.12 -15.50 -9.25
N TYR A 141 6.74 -16.49 -8.62
CA TYR A 141 6.81 -17.84 -9.17
C TYR A 141 5.54 -18.60 -8.78
N GLY A 142 4.64 -18.77 -9.75
CA GLY A 142 3.30 -19.31 -9.55
C GLY A 142 2.22 -18.23 -9.42
N PHE A 143 1.16 -18.39 -10.23
CA PHE A 143 -0.02 -17.50 -10.25
C PHE A 143 -1.32 -18.23 -9.87
N GLY A 144 -1.19 -19.06 -8.83
CA GLY A 144 -2.29 -19.70 -8.13
C GLY A 144 -3.04 -18.70 -7.24
N ARG A 145 -3.78 -19.20 -6.25
CA ARG A 145 -4.56 -18.36 -5.33
C ARG A 145 -3.69 -17.35 -4.59
N ILE A 146 -2.63 -17.82 -3.92
CA ILE A 146 -1.72 -16.97 -3.15
C ILE A 146 -1.00 -15.96 -4.04
N GLY A 147 -0.44 -16.40 -5.17
CA GLY A 147 0.24 -15.52 -6.12
C GLY A 147 -0.66 -14.38 -6.64
N ARG A 148 -1.94 -14.65 -6.93
CA ARG A 148 -2.89 -13.60 -7.34
C ARG A 148 -3.18 -12.61 -6.21
N LEU A 149 -3.40 -13.09 -5.00
CA LEU A 149 -3.67 -12.22 -3.85
C LEU A 149 -2.47 -11.35 -3.50
N LEU A 150 -1.27 -11.93 -3.54
CA LEU A 150 -0.02 -11.21 -3.31
C LEU A 150 0.21 -10.15 -4.39
N ALA A 151 0.02 -10.48 -5.68
CA ALA A 151 0.08 -9.51 -6.76
C ALA A 151 -0.90 -8.35 -6.55
N ARG A 152 -2.16 -8.63 -6.15
CA ARG A 152 -3.15 -7.60 -5.85
C ARG A 152 -2.66 -6.68 -4.72
N GLN A 153 -2.13 -7.23 -3.63
CA GLN A 153 -1.66 -6.40 -2.50
C GLN A 153 -0.44 -5.56 -2.89
N LEU A 154 0.57 -6.15 -3.54
CA LEU A 154 1.77 -5.43 -3.97
C LEU A 154 1.45 -4.27 -4.91
N ILE A 155 0.47 -4.45 -5.81
CA ILE A 155 0.11 -3.45 -6.82
C ILE A 155 -0.82 -2.37 -6.25
N ILE A 156 -1.73 -2.71 -5.33
CA ILE A 156 -2.64 -1.71 -4.71
C ILE A 156 -1.90 -0.88 -3.66
N GLN A 157 -1.03 -1.51 -2.87
CA GLN A 157 -0.34 -0.84 -1.77
C GLN A 157 0.95 -0.13 -2.21
N GLY A 158 1.44 -0.41 -3.42
CA GLY A 158 2.66 0.17 -3.97
C GLY A 158 2.38 1.33 -4.93
N ASN A 159 3.22 2.36 -4.87
CA ASN A 159 3.30 3.44 -5.86
C ASN A 159 4.42 3.23 -6.90
N GLY A 160 5.09 2.08 -6.87
CA GLY A 160 6.25 1.78 -7.73
C GLY A 160 7.61 2.25 -7.19
N SER A 161 7.68 2.94 -6.05
CA SER A 161 8.96 3.34 -5.43
C SER A 161 9.54 2.33 -4.44
N GLN A 162 8.78 1.29 -4.11
CA GLN A 162 9.18 0.19 -3.23
C GLN A 162 9.25 -1.14 -4.01
N LEU A 163 8.32 -2.07 -3.74
CA LEU A 163 8.24 -3.36 -4.43
C LEU A 163 7.50 -3.20 -5.76
N ARG A 164 8.06 -3.74 -6.85
CA ARG A 164 7.47 -3.69 -8.18
C ARG A 164 7.27 -5.09 -8.72
N VAL A 165 6.03 -5.51 -8.93
CA VAL A 165 5.76 -6.79 -9.61
C VAL A 165 6.16 -6.64 -11.07
N ARG A 166 7.22 -7.34 -11.50
CA ARG A 166 7.77 -7.24 -12.87
C ARG A 166 7.53 -8.48 -13.69
N ALA A 167 7.44 -9.64 -13.06
CA ALA A 167 7.18 -10.89 -13.75
C ALA A 167 6.35 -11.84 -12.90
N ILE A 168 5.56 -12.65 -13.59
CA ILE A 168 4.83 -13.78 -13.05
C ILE A 168 5.21 -15.01 -13.88
N VAL A 169 5.67 -16.05 -13.21
CA VAL A 169 6.07 -17.30 -13.86
C VAL A 169 4.97 -18.35 -13.69
N THR A 170 4.57 -18.98 -14.79
CA THR A 170 3.61 -20.09 -14.82
C THR A 170 4.14 -21.26 -15.65
N ARG A 171 3.36 -22.35 -15.76
CA ARG A 171 3.73 -23.52 -16.58
C ARG A 171 3.59 -23.30 -18.09
N GLY A 172 2.93 -22.21 -18.49
CA GLY A 172 2.70 -21.83 -19.89
C GLY A 172 2.39 -20.33 -19.97
N ASN A 173 2.68 -19.73 -21.12
CA ASN A 173 2.45 -18.31 -21.41
C ASN A 173 1.96 -18.10 -22.85
N ASP A 174 1.27 -19.08 -23.43
CA ASP A 174 0.48 -18.86 -24.64
C ASP A 174 -0.70 -17.92 -24.36
N ASP A 175 -1.29 -17.40 -25.43
CA ASP A 175 -2.33 -16.38 -25.39
C ASP A 175 -3.52 -16.80 -24.53
N LEU A 176 -3.97 -18.05 -24.67
CA LEU A 176 -5.10 -18.58 -23.91
C LEU A 176 -4.76 -18.66 -22.41
N HIS A 177 -3.53 -19.04 -22.06
CA HIS A 177 -3.05 -19.01 -20.69
C HIS A 177 -3.02 -17.60 -20.13
N ILE A 178 -2.50 -16.61 -20.87
CA ILE A 178 -2.43 -15.22 -20.41
C ILE A 178 -3.84 -14.67 -20.17
N ILE A 179 -4.76 -14.84 -21.13
CA ILE A 179 -6.16 -14.42 -21.02
C ILE A 179 -6.80 -15.06 -19.79
N LYS A 180 -6.61 -16.37 -19.58
CA LYS A 180 -7.13 -17.08 -18.41
C LYS A 180 -6.56 -16.53 -17.11
N ARG A 181 -5.26 -16.26 -17.03
CA ARG A 181 -4.61 -15.70 -15.85
C ARG A 181 -5.09 -14.28 -15.55
N ALA A 182 -5.24 -13.44 -16.56
CA ALA A 182 -5.77 -12.09 -16.43
C ALA A 182 -7.24 -12.12 -15.94
N SER A 183 -8.06 -13.00 -16.51
CA SER A 183 -9.46 -13.19 -16.08
C SER A 183 -9.57 -13.63 -14.62
N LEU A 184 -8.77 -14.63 -14.19
CA LEU A 184 -8.72 -15.09 -12.79
C LEU A 184 -8.12 -14.04 -11.84
N PHE A 185 -7.29 -13.14 -12.35
CA PHE A 185 -6.78 -12.00 -11.57
C PHE A 185 -7.85 -10.93 -11.39
N ARG A 186 -8.66 -10.66 -12.42
CA ARG A 186 -9.79 -9.72 -12.36
C ARG A 186 -10.94 -10.24 -11.51
N HIS A 187 -11.26 -11.53 -11.61
CA HIS A 187 -12.41 -12.14 -10.93
C HIS A 187 -11.97 -13.18 -9.91
N ASP A 188 -12.18 -12.89 -8.62
CA ASP A 188 -11.98 -13.84 -7.54
C ASP A 188 -13.30 -14.06 -6.79
N SER A 189 -13.69 -15.31 -6.59
CA SER A 189 -14.99 -15.66 -5.98
C SER A 189 -15.04 -15.42 -4.49
N VAL A 190 -13.90 -15.38 -3.79
CA VAL A 190 -13.84 -15.20 -2.34
C VAL A 190 -13.47 -13.77 -1.98
N HIS A 191 -12.53 -13.18 -2.72
CA HIS A 191 -12.00 -11.85 -2.44
C HIS A 191 -12.61 -10.75 -3.32
N GLY A 192 -13.59 -11.11 -4.16
CA GLY A 192 -14.28 -10.19 -5.05
C GLY A 192 -13.43 -9.74 -6.25
N PRO A 193 -13.99 -8.83 -7.08
CA PRO A 193 -13.30 -8.31 -8.25
C PRO A 193 -12.07 -7.49 -7.87
N PHE A 194 -11.05 -7.50 -8.72
CA PHE A 194 -9.92 -6.59 -8.59
C PHE A 194 -10.39 -5.15 -8.83
N ARG A 195 -10.16 -4.27 -7.86
CA ARG A 195 -10.54 -2.86 -7.92
C ARG A 195 -9.46 -2.04 -8.63
N GLY A 196 -9.23 -2.35 -9.90
CA GLY A 196 -8.21 -1.70 -10.71
C GLY A 196 -8.29 -2.16 -12.16
N VAL A 197 -7.33 -1.70 -12.95
CA VAL A 197 -7.20 -2.04 -14.37
C VAL A 197 -6.18 -3.16 -14.51
N ALA A 198 -6.56 -4.21 -15.22
CA ALA A 198 -5.65 -5.30 -15.60
C ALA A 198 -5.97 -5.68 -17.05
N ILE A 199 -5.05 -5.42 -17.98
CA ILE A 199 -5.26 -5.61 -19.42
C ILE A 199 -4.09 -6.43 -19.98
N GLU A 200 -4.41 -7.56 -20.61
CA GLU A 200 -3.43 -8.39 -21.32
C GLU A 200 -2.92 -7.73 -22.61
N ASN A 201 -1.62 -7.87 -22.88
CA ASN A 201 -1.01 -7.63 -24.18
C ASN A 201 -0.33 -8.95 -24.61
N LEU A 202 -0.93 -9.61 -25.60
CA LEU A 202 -0.53 -10.96 -26.01
C LEU A 202 0.77 -10.95 -26.83
N GLU A 203 0.97 -9.93 -27.67
CA GLU A 203 2.19 -9.77 -28.48
C GLU A 203 3.43 -9.67 -27.60
N GLU A 204 3.35 -8.88 -26.53
CA GLU A 204 4.45 -8.70 -25.58
C GLU A 204 4.45 -9.73 -24.46
N LYS A 205 3.46 -10.64 -24.44
CA LYS A 205 3.22 -11.59 -23.35
C LYS A 205 3.19 -10.94 -21.97
N THR A 206 2.43 -9.85 -21.82
CA THR A 206 2.34 -9.09 -20.56
C THR A 206 0.91 -8.88 -20.09
N ILE A 207 0.76 -8.52 -18.82
CA ILE A 207 -0.48 -7.94 -18.27
C ILE A 207 -0.11 -6.57 -17.69
N TYR A 208 -0.76 -5.52 -18.18
CA TYR A 208 -0.68 -4.17 -17.65
C TYR A 208 -1.65 -4.02 -16.48
N ILE A 209 -1.13 -3.90 -15.26
CA ILE A 209 -1.93 -3.85 -14.02
C ILE A 209 -1.68 -2.53 -13.28
N ASN A 210 -2.65 -1.62 -13.24
CA ASN A 210 -2.50 -0.28 -12.64
C ASN A 210 -1.15 0.40 -12.99
N GLY A 211 -0.78 0.39 -14.28
CA GLY A 211 0.48 0.96 -14.79
C GLY A 211 1.71 0.04 -14.66
N HIS A 212 1.62 -1.08 -13.96
CA HIS A 212 2.71 -2.07 -13.90
C HIS A 212 2.67 -2.96 -15.15
N LYS A 213 3.74 -2.94 -15.95
CA LYS A 213 3.95 -3.92 -17.04
C LYS A 213 4.49 -5.22 -16.44
N VAL A 214 3.62 -6.21 -16.30
CA VAL A 214 3.97 -7.50 -15.69
C VAL A 214 4.18 -8.56 -16.78
N LEU A 215 5.40 -9.10 -16.87
CA LEU A 215 5.74 -10.15 -17.82
C LEU A 215 5.11 -11.49 -17.44
N MET A 216 4.51 -12.19 -18.40
CA MET A 216 4.02 -13.54 -18.24
C MET A 216 5.03 -14.53 -18.82
N LEU A 217 5.80 -15.14 -17.93
CA LEU A 217 6.89 -16.04 -18.29
C LEU A 217 6.49 -17.50 -18.06
N ALA A 218 7.10 -18.40 -18.81
CA ALA A 218 6.92 -19.83 -18.65
C ALA A 218 8.26 -20.51 -18.37
N ALA A 219 8.28 -21.39 -17.35
CA ALA A 219 9.43 -22.22 -17.05
C ALA A 219 8.97 -23.60 -16.54
N GLN A 220 9.80 -24.61 -16.80
CA GLN A 220 9.63 -25.94 -16.24
C GLN A 220 10.43 -26.07 -14.93
N ASN A 221 11.65 -25.54 -14.91
CA ASN A 221 12.51 -25.51 -13.73
C ASN A 221 12.75 -24.08 -13.22
N PRO A 222 12.94 -23.92 -11.89
CA PRO A 222 13.30 -22.66 -11.25
C PRO A 222 14.46 -21.89 -11.91
N GLU A 223 15.49 -22.60 -12.33
CA GLU A 223 16.76 -22.04 -12.83
C GLU A 223 16.77 -21.72 -14.33
N ASP A 224 15.68 -22.02 -15.06
CA ASP A 224 15.66 -21.95 -16.53
C ASP A 224 15.66 -20.50 -17.07
N ILE A 225 15.16 -19.53 -16.32
CA ILE A 225 14.93 -18.16 -16.83
C ILE A 225 16.12 -17.26 -16.51
N ASP A 226 16.63 -16.57 -17.54
CA ASP A 226 17.50 -15.41 -17.38
C ASP A 226 16.65 -14.13 -17.30
N TYR A 227 16.39 -13.65 -16.08
CA TYR A 227 15.55 -12.46 -15.88
C TYR A 227 16.25 -11.17 -16.33
N THR A 228 17.57 -11.20 -16.51
CA THR A 228 18.34 -10.02 -16.89
C THR A 228 18.07 -9.58 -18.33
N GLU A 229 17.63 -10.51 -19.19
CA GLU A 229 17.14 -10.22 -20.55
C GLU A 229 15.93 -9.28 -20.55
N TYR A 230 15.15 -9.29 -19.46
CA TYR A 230 13.98 -8.44 -19.26
C TYR A 230 14.27 -7.19 -18.42
N GLY A 231 15.55 -6.92 -18.16
CA GLY A 231 15.99 -5.79 -17.34
C GLY A 231 15.67 -5.96 -15.85
N ILE A 232 15.56 -7.20 -15.36
CA ILE A 232 15.38 -7.53 -13.94
C ILE A 232 16.70 -8.11 -13.43
N LYS A 233 17.37 -7.39 -12.52
CA LYS A 233 18.76 -7.72 -12.12
C LYS A 233 18.93 -8.08 -10.65
N ASP A 234 18.10 -7.51 -9.78
CA ASP A 234 18.18 -7.69 -8.33
C ASP A 234 16.79 -7.99 -7.78
N ALA A 235 16.14 -9.05 -8.25
CA ALA A 235 14.77 -9.35 -7.86
C ALA A 235 14.69 -10.07 -6.52
N ILE A 236 13.55 -9.89 -5.86
CA ILE A 236 13.04 -10.84 -4.87
C ILE A 236 12.10 -11.78 -5.63
N LEU A 237 12.44 -13.07 -5.66
CA LEU A 237 11.56 -14.11 -6.15
C LEU A 237 10.73 -14.65 -4.99
N ILE A 238 9.40 -14.70 -5.18
CA ILE A 238 8.48 -15.26 -4.20
C ILE A 238 7.87 -16.52 -4.79
N ASP A 239 8.21 -17.68 -4.22
CA ASP A 239 7.65 -18.96 -4.63
C ASP A 239 6.30 -19.21 -3.95
N ASN A 240 5.26 -19.13 -4.76
CA ASN A 240 3.86 -19.34 -4.38
C ASN A 240 3.31 -20.68 -4.90
N THR A 241 4.16 -21.55 -5.43
CA THR A 241 3.75 -22.86 -5.99
C THR A 241 3.58 -23.91 -4.90
N GLY A 242 4.36 -23.81 -3.81
CA GLY A 242 4.39 -24.79 -2.73
C GLY A 242 4.98 -26.14 -3.14
N VAL A 243 5.61 -26.23 -4.31
CA VAL A 243 6.27 -27.43 -4.84
C VAL A 243 7.63 -27.64 -4.15
N PHE A 244 8.40 -26.58 -4.00
CA PHE A 244 9.67 -26.58 -3.29
C PHE A 244 9.46 -26.10 -1.86
N ARG A 245 9.89 -26.89 -0.88
CA ARG A 245 9.67 -26.60 0.55
C ARG A 245 10.93 -26.67 1.39
N ASP A 246 11.99 -27.28 0.86
CA ASP A 246 13.29 -27.33 1.50
C ASP A 246 14.21 -26.25 0.95
N ARG A 247 15.29 -26.01 1.71
CA ARG A 247 16.32 -25.04 1.33
C ARG A 247 16.95 -25.40 -0.01
N GLU A 248 17.16 -26.68 -0.29
CA GLU A 248 17.82 -27.15 -1.52
C GLU A 248 16.97 -26.83 -2.75
N GLY A 249 15.69 -27.19 -2.74
CA GLY A 249 14.75 -26.89 -3.81
C GLY A 249 14.58 -25.39 -4.05
N LEU A 250 14.46 -24.60 -2.98
CA LEU A 250 14.35 -23.14 -3.09
C LEU A 250 15.63 -22.47 -3.59
N SER A 251 16.80 -23.00 -3.22
CA SER A 251 18.09 -22.44 -3.65
C SER A 251 18.31 -22.58 -5.16
N ARG A 252 17.51 -23.39 -5.86
CA ARG A 252 17.51 -23.45 -7.32
C ARG A 252 17.10 -22.12 -7.95
N HIS A 253 16.13 -21.40 -7.36
CA HIS A 253 15.73 -20.08 -7.84
C HIS A 253 16.86 -19.05 -7.77
N LEU A 254 17.80 -19.19 -6.83
CA LEU A 254 18.99 -18.33 -6.73
C LEU A 254 19.99 -18.56 -7.87
N LYS A 255 19.88 -19.68 -8.60
CA LYS A 255 20.71 -19.94 -9.80
C LYS A 255 20.18 -19.19 -11.02
N ALA A 256 18.91 -18.79 -11.02
CA ALA A 256 18.33 -17.98 -12.09
C ALA A 256 18.94 -16.58 -12.06
N LYS A 257 19.46 -16.12 -13.21
CA LYS A 257 20.10 -14.82 -13.29
C LYS A 257 19.08 -13.71 -13.08
N GLY A 258 19.45 -12.72 -12.27
CA GLY A 258 18.58 -11.60 -11.92
C GLY A 258 17.80 -11.79 -10.62
N VAL A 259 17.88 -12.96 -9.98
CA VAL A 259 17.33 -13.21 -8.64
C VAL A 259 18.42 -12.99 -7.60
N ASP A 260 18.16 -12.13 -6.61
CA ASP A 260 19.08 -11.89 -5.48
C ASP A 260 18.54 -12.49 -4.18
N LYS A 261 17.22 -12.60 -4.02
CA LYS A 261 16.60 -13.22 -2.84
C LYS A 261 15.41 -14.09 -3.20
N VAL A 262 15.18 -15.12 -2.39
CA VAL A 262 14.05 -16.05 -2.53
C VAL A 262 13.24 -16.06 -1.23
N LEU A 263 11.92 -15.96 -1.35
CA LEU A 263 10.96 -16.05 -0.26
C LEU A 263 9.98 -17.20 -0.55
N LEU A 264 9.72 -18.04 0.45
CA LEU A 264 8.71 -19.09 0.38
C LEU A 264 7.44 -18.64 1.10
N THR A 265 6.26 -18.90 0.51
CA THR A 265 4.95 -18.57 1.13
C THR A 265 4.26 -19.77 1.80
N ALA A 266 5.01 -20.83 2.10
CA ALA A 266 4.56 -22.04 2.79
C ALA A 266 5.55 -22.37 3.93
N PRO A 267 5.11 -23.04 5.00
CA PRO A 267 6.00 -23.53 6.05
C PRO A 267 6.96 -24.62 5.56
#